data_AF-A0A0E3STT3-F1
#
_entry.id   AF-A0A0E3STT3-F1
#
_cell.length_a   1.000
_cell.length_b   1.000
_cell.length_c   1.000
_cell.angle_alpha   90.00
_cell.angle_beta   90.00
_cell.angle_gamma   90.00
#
_symmetry.space_group_name_H-M   'P 1'
#
loop_
_entity.id
_entity.type
_entity.pdbx_description
1 polymer ?
#
loop_
_entity_poly.entity_id
_entity_poly.type
_entity_poly.pdbx_seq_one_letter_code
_entity_poly.pdbx_strand_id
1 'polypeptide(L)'
;MKPGLYRNVVLLLIVVFSLSAAGCEDIENGVEDIEGSVSQTMEDIDFLRWASDSAGVILDDYEAIKVASSERDEVLLRESGMKLKEDSEMYLEDLDGFTLSPSVEGVATEYRDFLQRSYEFGEFVETSSQEIDFEAIERTVELMNETSEMIGQISDMAGREV
;
A
#
# COMPACT_ATOMS: atom_id res chain seq x y z
N MET A 1 24.46 61.30 8.33
CA MET A 1 24.14 59.89 8.02
C MET A 1 25.42 59.18 7.61
N LYS A 2 25.69 57.98 8.13
CA LYS A 2 27.00 57.32 8.05
C LYS A 2 27.25 56.70 6.65
N PRO A 3 28.45 56.87 6.05
CA PRO A 3 28.77 56.40 4.70
C PRO A 3 28.83 54.86 4.54
N GLY A 4 28.72 54.10 5.63
CA GLY A 4 28.64 52.63 5.58
C GLY A 4 27.27 52.07 5.19
N LEU A 5 26.19 52.86 5.25
CA LEU A 5 24.84 52.37 4.94
C LEU A 5 24.59 52.27 3.43
N TYR A 6 25.10 53.23 2.64
CA TYR A 6 24.89 53.28 1.19
C TYR A 6 25.59 52.14 0.44
N ARG A 7 26.78 51.71 0.89
CA ARG A 7 27.50 50.59 0.27
C ARG A 7 26.75 49.27 0.41
N ASN A 8 26.10 49.06 1.56
CA ASN A 8 25.34 47.83 1.82
C ASN A 8 23.99 47.82 1.09
N VAL A 9 23.33 48.97 0.92
CA VAL A 9 22.06 49.06 0.17
C VAL A 9 22.29 48.88 -1.34
N VAL A 10 23.38 49.43 -1.90
CA VAL A 10 23.72 49.26 -3.32
C VAL A 10 24.14 47.81 -3.62
N LEU A 11 24.89 47.16 -2.73
CA LEU A 11 25.24 45.74 -2.88
C LEU A 11 24.00 44.83 -2.80
N LEU A 12 23.04 45.15 -1.92
CA LEU A 12 21.80 44.38 -1.78
C LEU A 12 20.89 44.56 -3.00
N LEU A 13 20.85 45.76 -3.60
CA LEU A 13 20.15 46.01 -4.86
C LEU A 13 20.79 45.31 -6.06
N ILE A 14 22.12 45.19 -6.12
CA ILE A 14 22.82 44.46 -7.18
C ILE A 14 22.57 42.95 -7.06
N VAL A 15 22.52 42.39 -5.85
CA VAL A 15 22.18 40.96 -5.63
C VAL A 15 20.73 40.67 -6.06
N VAL A 16 19.78 41.57 -5.77
CA VAL A 16 18.37 41.41 -6.17
C VAL A 16 18.16 41.59 -7.69
N PHE A 17 18.90 42.50 -8.34
CA PHE A 17 18.84 42.67 -9.81
C PHE A 17 19.59 41.58 -10.59
N SER A 18 20.61 40.95 -10.00
CA SER A 18 21.31 39.81 -10.63
C SER A 18 20.51 38.51 -10.56
N LEU A 19 19.57 38.40 -9.61
CA LEU A 19 18.64 37.27 -9.50
C LEU A 19 17.45 37.35 -10.48
N SER A 20 17.27 38.47 -11.19
CA SER A 20 16.15 38.68 -12.12
C SER A 20 16.57 38.77 -13.59
N ALA A 21 17.86 38.54 -13.91
CA ALA A 21 18.40 38.57 -15.27
C ALA A 21 18.93 37.22 -15.79
N ALA A 22 18.83 36.16 -15.00
CA ALA A 22 19.06 34.79 -15.45
C ALA A 22 17.73 34.03 -15.43
N GLY A 23 17.07 33.99 -16.59
CA GLY A 23 16.06 32.98 -16.92
C GLY A 23 14.69 33.09 -16.24
N CYS A 24 13.84 34.01 -16.69
CA CYS A 24 12.38 33.80 -16.66
C CYS A 24 11.98 32.79 -17.76
N GLU A 25 12.54 31.58 -17.72
CA GLU A 25 12.16 30.47 -18.61
C GLU A 25 11.92 29.15 -17.85
N ASP A 26 12.14 29.11 -16.52
CA ASP A 26 12.06 27.88 -15.70
C ASP A 26 11.08 27.98 -14.49
N ILE A 27 10.09 28.88 -14.53
CA ILE A 27 9.05 28.94 -13.48
C ILE A 27 7.85 28.02 -13.81
N GLU A 28 7.69 27.63 -15.07
CA GLU A 28 6.63 26.70 -15.50
C GLU A 28 6.97 25.24 -15.14
N ASN A 29 8.23 24.81 -15.35
CA ASN A 29 8.70 23.45 -15.01
C ASN A 29 8.71 23.16 -13.50
N GLY A 30 9.07 24.14 -12.65
CA GLY A 30 9.16 23.91 -11.21
C GLY A 30 7.81 23.77 -10.50
N VAL A 31 6.72 24.28 -11.08
CA VAL A 31 5.36 24.09 -10.54
C VAL A 31 4.82 22.72 -10.97
N GLU A 32 5.06 22.31 -12.21
CA GLU A 32 4.71 20.96 -12.69
C GLU A 32 5.45 19.85 -11.93
N ASP A 33 6.75 20.03 -11.62
CA ASP A 33 7.54 19.06 -10.87
C ASP A 33 7.07 18.92 -9.41
N ILE A 34 6.64 20.03 -8.78
CA ILE A 34 6.09 20.00 -7.42
C ILE A 34 4.69 19.40 -7.41
N GLU A 35 3.84 19.76 -8.37
CA GLU A 35 2.48 19.21 -8.50
C GLU A 35 2.53 17.69 -8.78
N GLY A 36 3.43 17.24 -9.65
CA GLY A 36 3.67 15.83 -9.91
C GLY A 36 4.20 15.07 -8.70
N SER A 37 5.14 15.65 -7.95
CA SER A 37 5.65 15.03 -6.71
C SER A 37 4.59 14.93 -5.62
N VAL A 38 3.72 15.93 -5.47
CA VAL A 38 2.63 15.91 -4.47
C VAL A 38 1.55 14.91 -4.89
N SER A 39 1.17 14.88 -6.17
CA SER A 39 0.21 13.90 -6.70
C SER A 39 0.71 12.47 -6.48
N GLN A 40 2.01 12.22 -6.70
CA GLN A 40 2.63 10.91 -6.49
C GLN A 40 2.62 10.50 -5.01
N THR A 41 2.92 11.42 -4.09
CA THR A 41 2.85 11.14 -2.64
C THR A 41 1.43 10.85 -2.18
N MET A 42 0.42 11.52 -2.74
CA MET A 42 -0.98 11.24 -2.41
C MET A 42 -1.40 9.85 -2.88
N GLU A 43 -1.03 9.45 -4.10
CA GLU A 43 -1.28 8.11 -4.64
C GLU A 43 -0.62 7.02 -3.77
N ASP A 44 0.63 7.23 -3.33
CA ASP A 44 1.32 6.28 -2.45
C ASP A 44 0.63 6.14 -1.08
N ILE A 45 0.13 7.24 -0.50
CA ILE A 45 -0.63 7.21 0.76
C ILE A 45 -1.97 6.49 0.58
N ASP A 46 -2.67 6.75 -0.53
CA ASP A 46 -3.92 6.10 -0.84
C ASP A 46 -3.73 4.60 -1.05
N PHE A 47 -2.65 4.19 -1.72
CA PHE A 47 -2.23 2.79 -1.82
C PHE A 47 -2.00 2.16 -0.43
N LEU A 48 -1.23 2.79 0.45
CA LEU A 48 -0.93 2.22 1.78
C LEU A 48 -2.19 2.05 2.63
N ARG A 49 -3.13 3.01 2.56
CA ARG A 49 -4.44 2.90 3.22
C ARG A 49 -5.27 1.78 2.64
N TRP A 50 -5.41 1.75 1.32
CA TRP A 50 -6.15 0.72 0.62
C TRP A 50 -5.59 -0.67 0.93
N ALA A 51 -4.26 -0.85 0.90
CA ALA A 51 -3.59 -2.11 1.21
C ALA A 51 -3.85 -2.56 2.66
N SER A 52 -3.85 -1.62 3.61
CA SER A 52 -4.18 -1.92 5.01
C SER A 52 -5.64 -2.36 5.17
N ASP A 53 -6.59 -1.66 4.55
CA ASP A 53 -8.02 -1.95 4.68
C ASP A 53 -8.36 -3.30 4.03
N SER A 54 -7.86 -3.54 2.82
CA SER A 54 -8.05 -4.79 2.08
C SER A 54 -7.37 -5.98 2.76
N ALA A 55 -6.19 -5.80 3.36
CA ALA A 55 -5.58 -6.84 4.18
C ALA A 55 -6.44 -7.25 5.38
N GLY A 56 -7.16 -6.29 5.99
CA GLY A 56 -8.13 -6.58 7.05
C GLY A 56 -9.25 -7.50 6.58
N VAL A 57 -9.79 -7.27 5.39
CA VAL A 57 -10.82 -8.15 4.78
C VAL A 57 -10.28 -9.55 4.54
N ILE A 58 -9.08 -9.68 3.98
CA ILE A 58 -8.44 -10.97 3.73
C ILE A 58 -8.20 -11.75 5.05
N LEU A 59 -7.79 -11.05 6.12
CA LEU A 59 -7.63 -11.69 7.44
C LEU A 59 -8.97 -12.17 8.02
N ASP A 60 -10.04 -11.41 7.86
CA ASP A 60 -11.37 -11.82 8.30
C ASP A 60 -11.82 -13.09 7.56
N ASP A 61 -11.48 -13.23 6.27
CA ASP A 61 -11.75 -14.44 5.50
C ASP A 61 -10.94 -15.65 5.98
N TYR A 62 -9.66 -15.45 6.34
CA TYR A 62 -8.86 -16.50 6.99
C TYR A 62 -9.49 -16.96 8.31
N GLU A 63 -9.95 -16.03 9.15
CA GLU A 63 -10.61 -16.38 10.41
C GLU A 63 -11.93 -17.13 10.17
N ALA A 64 -12.69 -16.77 9.13
CA ALA A 64 -13.88 -17.50 8.73
C ALA A 64 -13.57 -18.95 8.31
N ILE A 65 -12.50 -19.16 7.52
CA ILE A 65 -12.01 -20.50 7.15
C ILE A 65 -11.61 -21.29 8.40
N LYS A 66 -10.91 -20.66 9.34
CA LYS A 66 -10.50 -21.30 10.60
C LYS A 66 -11.70 -21.75 11.41
N VAL A 67 -12.67 -20.87 11.63
CA VAL A 67 -13.91 -21.20 12.36
C VAL A 67 -14.64 -22.35 11.67
N ALA A 68 -14.83 -22.27 10.35
CA ALA A 68 -15.48 -23.33 9.58
C ALA A 68 -14.75 -24.67 9.69
N SER A 69 -13.41 -24.65 9.67
CA SER A 69 -12.58 -25.84 9.84
C SER A 69 -12.74 -26.45 11.22
N SER A 70 -12.67 -25.64 12.27
CA SER A 70 -12.83 -26.09 13.67
C SER A 70 -14.22 -26.64 13.95
N GLU A 71 -15.26 -26.07 13.34
CA GLU A 71 -16.64 -26.55 13.43
C GLU A 71 -16.92 -27.74 12.51
N ARG A 72 -15.99 -28.06 11.60
CA ARG A 72 -16.12 -29.09 10.56
C ARG A 72 -17.34 -28.86 9.67
N ASP A 73 -17.65 -27.60 9.39
CA ASP A 73 -18.72 -27.20 8.49
C ASP A 73 -18.17 -27.11 7.06
N GLU A 74 -18.34 -28.19 6.30
CA GLU A 74 -17.86 -28.29 4.92
C GLU A 74 -18.51 -27.24 3.99
N VAL A 75 -19.75 -26.84 4.26
CA VAL A 75 -20.46 -25.86 3.43
C VAL A 75 -19.87 -24.47 3.69
N LEU A 76 -19.77 -24.08 4.97
CA LEU A 76 -19.19 -22.81 5.35
C LEU A 76 -17.72 -22.74 4.93
N LEU A 77 -16.96 -23.83 5.07
CA LEU A 77 -15.55 -23.87 4.69
C LEU A 77 -15.37 -23.62 3.19
N ARG A 78 -16.18 -24.26 2.34
CA ARG A 78 -16.18 -24.02 0.90
C ARG A 78 -16.58 -22.59 0.56
N GLU A 79 -17.61 -22.05 1.21
CA GLU A 79 -18.06 -20.67 1.00
C GLU A 79 -16.99 -19.65 1.43
N SER A 80 -16.30 -19.88 2.55
CA SER A 80 -15.20 -19.03 3.00
C SER A 80 -13.98 -19.14 2.09
N GLY A 81 -13.66 -20.32 1.56
CA GLY A 81 -12.60 -20.49 0.55
C GLY A 81 -12.91 -19.75 -0.76
N MET A 82 -14.15 -19.85 -1.25
CA MET A 82 -14.62 -19.07 -2.41
C MET A 82 -14.47 -17.58 -2.16
N LYS A 83 -14.88 -17.10 -0.98
CA LYS A 83 -14.84 -15.69 -0.63
C LYS A 83 -13.40 -15.16 -0.57
N LEU A 84 -12.49 -15.88 0.10
CA LEU A 84 -11.07 -15.53 0.15
C LEU A 84 -10.47 -15.43 -1.27
N LYS A 85 -10.83 -16.36 -2.15
CA LYS A 85 -10.37 -16.36 -3.54
C LYS A 85 -10.88 -15.14 -4.30
N GLU A 86 -12.18 -14.86 -4.22
CA GLU A 86 -12.83 -13.73 -4.90
C GLU A 86 -12.27 -12.38 -4.41
N ASP A 87 -12.16 -12.19 -3.08
CA ASP A 87 -11.63 -10.95 -2.50
C ASP A 87 -10.14 -10.78 -2.86
N SER A 88 -9.34 -11.86 -2.86
CA SER A 88 -7.94 -11.81 -3.28
C SER A 88 -7.76 -11.46 -4.76
N GLU A 89 -8.59 -12.03 -5.63
CA GLU A 89 -8.58 -11.74 -7.08
C GLU A 89 -8.94 -10.27 -7.34
N MET A 90 -10.01 -9.78 -6.71
CA MET A 90 -10.43 -8.38 -6.82
C MET A 90 -9.32 -7.42 -6.37
N TYR A 91 -8.68 -7.67 -5.23
CA TYR A 91 -7.61 -6.78 -4.76
C TYR A 91 -6.33 -6.88 -5.59
N LEU A 92 -6.04 -8.01 -6.25
CA LEU A 92 -4.96 -8.10 -7.22
C LEU A 92 -5.21 -7.22 -8.45
N GLU A 93 -6.46 -7.20 -8.94
CA GLU A 93 -6.86 -6.33 -10.05
C GLU A 93 -6.79 -4.84 -9.66
N ASP A 94 -7.29 -4.49 -8.48
CA ASP A 94 -7.24 -3.11 -7.97
C ASP A 94 -5.79 -2.63 -7.75
N LEU A 95 -4.89 -3.52 -7.29
CA LEU A 95 -3.47 -3.21 -7.10
C LEU A 95 -2.80 -2.76 -8.40
N ASP A 96 -3.16 -3.35 -9.54
CA ASP A 96 -2.64 -2.98 -10.85
C ASP A 96 -3.12 -1.59 -11.32
N GLY A 97 -4.12 -1.01 -10.65
CA GLY A 97 -4.63 0.33 -10.92
C GLY A 97 -3.77 1.47 -10.34
N PHE A 98 -2.91 1.18 -9.36
CA PHE A 98 -2.08 2.20 -8.72
C PHE A 98 -0.85 2.55 -9.54
N THR A 99 -0.53 3.84 -9.62
CA THR A 99 0.75 4.31 -10.17
C THR A 99 1.69 4.65 -9.04
N LEU A 100 2.50 3.69 -8.61
CA LEU A 100 3.30 3.79 -7.38
C LEU A 100 4.69 4.37 -7.60
N SER A 101 5.19 5.11 -6.60
CA SER A 101 6.59 5.55 -6.60
C SER A 101 7.54 4.43 -6.19
N PRO A 102 8.85 4.57 -6.49
CA PRO A 102 9.85 3.61 -6.03
C PRO A 102 9.94 3.45 -4.50
N SER A 103 9.37 4.38 -3.72
CA SER A 103 9.43 4.34 -2.26
C SER A 103 8.52 3.28 -1.64
N VAL A 104 7.44 2.89 -2.33
CA VAL A 104 6.45 1.90 -1.86
C VAL A 104 6.45 0.61 -2.69
N GLU A 105 7.28 0.51 -3.73
CA GLU A 105 7.35 -0.67 -4.62
C GLU A 105 7.63 -1.98 -3.87
N GLY A 106 8.49 -1.94 -2.84
CA GLY A 106 8.76 -3.10 -1.99
C GLY A 106 7.50 -3.58 -1.25
N VAL A 107 6.74 -2.65 -0.68
CA VAL A 107 5.47 -2.95 0.01
C VAL A 107 4.43 -3.50 -0.97
N ALA A 108 4.32 -2.89 -2.16
CA ALA A 108 3.41 -3.37 -3.19
C ALA A 108 3.74 -4.79 -3.68
N THR A 109 5.03 -5.12 -3.75
CA THR A 109 5.49 -6.48 -4.10
C THR A 109 5.11 -7.48 -3.01
N GLU A 110 5.41 -7.18 -1.74
CA GLU A 110 5.05 -8.05 -0.62
C GLU A 110 3.54 -8.24 -0.48
N TYR A 111 2.78 -7.16 -0.68
CA TYR A 111 1.33 -7.20 -0.63
C TYR A 111 0.73 -8.03 -1.79
N ARG A 112 1.29 -7.91 -3.00
CA ARG A 112 0.92 -8.77 -4.14
C ARG A 112 1.17 -10.25 -3.83
N ASP A 113 2.34 -10.58 -3.27
CA ASP A 113 2.68 -11.95 -2.88
C ASP A 113 1.75 -12.49 -1.77
N PHE A 114 1.29 -11.63 -0.87
CA PHE A 114 0.26 -11.96 0.12
C PHE A 114 -1.09 -12.28 -0.53
N LEU A 115 -1.56 -11.43 -1.45
CA LEU A 115 -2.81 -11.65 -2.17
C LEU A 115 -2.77 -12.91 -3.04
N GLN A 116 -1.66 -13.16 -3.76
CA GLN A 116 -1.51 -14.37 -4.58
C GLN A 116 -1.56 -15.65 -3.74
N ARG A 117 -0.85 -15.70 -2.62
CA ARG A 117 -0.92 -16.85 -1.71
C ARG A 117 -2.33 -17.03 -1.12
N SER A 118 -3.03 -15.93 -0.88
CA SER A 118 -4.41 -15.95 -0.38
C SER A 118 -5.39 -16.48 -1.42
N TYR A 119 -5.24 -16.07 -2.67
CA TYR A 119 -5.98 -16.63 -3.79
C TYR A 119 -5.77 -18.14 -3.92
N GLU A 120 -4.51 -18.59 -3.94
CA GLU A 120 -4.16 -20.01 -4.07
C GLU A 120 -4.72 -20.84 -2.91
N PHE A 121 -4.68 -20.30 -1.69
CA PHE A 121 -5.27 -20.96 -0.53
C PHE A 121 -6.80 -21.01 -0.60
N GLY A 122 -7.46 -19.94 -1.04
CA GLY A 122 -8.90 -19.90 -1.26
C GLY A 122 -9.35 -20.94 -2.29
N GLU A 123 -8.65 -21.03 -3.43
CA GLU A 123 -8.87 -22.06 -4.45
C GLU A 123 -8.68 -23.48 -3.89
N PHE A 124 -7.63 -23.70 -3.10
CA PHE A 124 -7.40 -24.98 -2.44
C PHE A 124 -8.55 -25.36 -1.50
N VAL A 125 -9.02 -24.42 -0.68
CA VAL A 125 -10.11 -24.66 0.29
C VAL A 125 -11.44 -24.90 -0.44
N GLU A 126 -11.75 -24.15 -1.50
CA GLU A 126 -12.95 -24.35 -2.31
C GLU A 126 -12.96 -25.73 -2.98
N THR A 127 -11.84 -26.12 -3.59
CA THR A 127 -11.75 -27.34 -4.41
C THR A 127 -11.53 -28.60 -3.58
N SER A 128 -10.82 -28.50 -2.46
CA SER A 128 -10.47 -29.65 -1.62
C SER A 128 -11.54 -29.96 -0.58
N SER A 129 -12.67 -29.25 -0.58
CA SER A 129 -13.72 -29.34 0.45
C SER A 129 -14.38 -30.72 0.59
N GLN A 130 -14.09 -31.66 -0.32
CA GLN A 130 -14.65 -33.01 -0.33
C GLN A 130 -13.65 -34.11 0.11
N GLU A 131 -12.36 -33.79 0.26
CA GLU A 131 -11.28 -34.71 0.68
C GLU A 131 -10.45 -34.15 1.86
N ILE A 132 -11.05 -33.27 2.67
CA ILE A 132 -10.35 -32.36 3.59
C ILE A 132 -9.59 -33.06 4.72
N ASP A 133 -8.32 -32.69 4.87
CA ASP A 133 -7.59 -32.77 6.14
C ASP A 133 -7.75 -31.43 6.90
N PHE A 134 -8.70 -31.37 7.82
CA PHE A 134 -9.04 -30.15 8.57
C PHE A 134 -7.86 -29.67 9.45
N GLU A 135 -7.00 -30.58 9.92
CA GLU A 135 -5.80 -30.22 10.70
C GLU A 135 -4.75 -29.53 9.81
N ALA A 136 -4.67 -29.91 8.52
CA ALA A 136 -3.78 -29.25 7.56
C ALA A 136 -4.27 -27.83 7.24
N ILE A 137 -5.58 -27.63 7.14
CA ILE A 137 -6.18 -26.29 6.94
C ILE A 137 -5.92 -25.41 8.15
N GLU A 138 -6.20 -25.88 9.37
CA GLU A 138 -5.96 -25.10 10.58
C GLU A 138 -4.50 -24.65 10.72
N ARG A 139 -3.52 -25.54 10.47
CA ARG A 139 -2.10 -25.15 10.48
C ARG A 139 -1.75 -24.12 9.40
N THR A 140 -2.34 -24.25 8.22
CA THR A 140 -2.05 -23.33 7.12
C THR A 140 -2.59 -21.94 7.46
N VAL A 141 -3.79 -21.85 8.02
CA VAL A 141 -4.34 -20.57 8.48
C VAL A 141 -3.51 -19.96 9.61
N GLU A 142 -3.05 -20.76 10.58
CA GLU A 142 -2.18 -20.26 11.67
C GLU A 142 -0.88 -19.64 11.14
N LEU A 143 -0.22 -20.30 10.18
CA LEU A 143 1.00 -19.77 9.54
C LEU A 143 0.76 -18.49 8.74
N MET A 144 -0.42 -18.36 8.12
CA MET A 144 -0.78 -17.17 7.36
C MET A 144 -1.18 -16.01 8.28
N ASN A 145 -1.78 -16.31 9.44
CA ASN A 145 -2.07 -15.29 10.45
C ASN A 145 -0.80 -14.81 11.21
N GLU A 146 0.29 -15.58 11.20
CA GLU A 146 1.62 -15.09 11.61
C GLU A 146 2.22 -14.12 10.56
N THR A 147 1.78 -14.19 9.30
CA THR A 147 2.15 -13.23 8.24
C THR A 147 1.48 -11.86 8.46
N SER A 148 0.55 -11.74 9.41
CA SER A 148 -0.08 -10.49 9.86
C SER A 148 0.92 -9.44 10.41
N GLU A 149 2.16 -9.83 10.72
CA GLU A 149 3.25 -8.87 10.98
C GLU A 149 3.50 -7.92 9.80
N MET A 150 3.16 -8.32 8.57
CA MET A 150 3.23 -7.50 7.36
C MET A 150 2.21 -6.34 7.39
N ILE A 151 1.01 -6.58 7.92
CA ILE A 151 -0.05 -5.56 8.07
C ILE A 151 0.33 -4.53 9.14
N GLY A 152 0.99 -4.99 10.20
CA GLY A 152 1.57 -4.10 11.21
C GLY A 152 2.58 -3.12 10.61
N GLN A 153 3.37 -3.55 9.62
CA GLN A 153 4.35 -2.71 8.93
C GLN A 153 3.70 -1.74 7.94
N ILE A 154 2.68 -2.18 7.18
CA ILE A 154 1.89 -1.32 6.27
C ILE A 154 1.18 -0.21 7.06
N SER A 155 0.54 -0.57 8.19
CA SER A 155 -0.14 0.38 9.07
C SER A 155 0.83 1.35 9.76
N ASP A 156 2.02 0.90 10.15
CA ASP A 156 3.07 1.76 10.74
C ASP A 156 3.61 2.78 9.74
N MET A 157 3.70 2.40 8.46
CA MET A 157 4.11 3.31 7.37
C MET A 157 3.03 4.34 7.07
N ALA A 158 1.76 3.94 7.01
CA ALA A 158 0.63 4.86 6.84
C ALA A 158 0.46 5.85 8.01
N GLY A 159 0.93 5.49 9.21
CA GLY A 159 0.82 6.31 10.43
C GLY A 159 1.98 7.27 10.69
N ARG A 160 3.15 7.12 10.03
CA ARG A 160 4.34 7.97 10.28
C ARG A 160 4.42 9.23 9.41
N GLU A 161 3.53 9.42 8.45
CA GLU A 161 3.50 10.61 7.57
C GLU A 161 2.42 11.64 7.91
N VAL A 162 1.85 11.61 9.14
CA VAL A 162 0.94 12.65 9.67
C VAL A 162 1.62 13.52 10.72
#